data_AF-A0A2H1L215-F1
#
_entry.id   AF-A0A2H1L215-F1
#
_cell.length_a   1.000
_cell.length_b   1.000
_cell.length_c   1.000
_cell.angle_alpha   90.00
_cell.angle_beta   90.00
_cell.angle_gamma   90.00
#
_symmetry.space_group_name_H-M   'P 1'
#
loop_
_entity.id
_entity.type
_entity.pdbx_description
1 polymer ?
#
loop_
_entity_poly.entity_id
_entity_poly.type
_entity_poly.pdbx_seq_one_letter_code
_entity_poly.pdbx_strand_id
1 'polypeptide(L)'
;MLTGHIAAAGYPVVEAGRMDAKARHGVGKSDELDSRRIAASVLPLDADQLRWPRHGEGVRQALRVLLSARDAMSTERTRAINSLTALVRTIDLGIDARKSLTSDQVDEIAKWRTRNEDVDLSTAREEAIRLAKRVLALNDDLQTNHDRLTELVEASPAAPLLDEP
;
A
#
# COMPACT_ATOMS: atom_id res chain seq x y z
N MET A 1 20.64 -9.16 13.04
CA MET A 1 20.05 -8.02 13.79
C MET A 1 20.10 -8.36 15.28
N LEU A 2 20.84 -7.58 16.08
CA LEU A 2 21.06 -7.83 17.53
C LEU A 2 19.75 -7.97 18.33
N THR A 3 18.76 -7.15 17.99
CA THR A 3 17.41 -7.18 18.58
C THR A 3 16.71 -8.52 18.45
N GLY A 4 16.77 -9.15 17.27
CA GLY A 4 16.19 -10.47 17.05
C GLY A 4 16.88 -11.58 17.85
N HIS A 5 18.19 -11.47 18.05
CA HIS A 5 18.96 -12.43 18.85
C HIS A 5 18.67 -12.29 20.36
N ILE A 6 18.58 -11.06 20.86
CA ILE A 6 18.23 -10.79 22.27
C ILE A 6 16.79 -11.22 22.57
N ALA A 7 15.85 -10.95 21.66
CA ALA A 7 14.47 -11.42 21.79
C ALA A 7 14.38 -12.96 21.76
N ALA A 8 15.11 -13.62 20.86
CA ALA A 8 15.16 -15.08 20.79
C ALA A 8 15.79 -15.73 22.04
N ALA A 9 16.63 -15.00 22.77
CA ALA A 9 17.19 -15.42 24.06
C ALA A 9 16.22 -15.21 25.25
N GLY A 10 15.00 -14.74 25.01
CA GLY A 10 13.95 -14.59 26.02
C GLY A 10 13.96 -13.26 26.78
N TYR A 11 14.79 -12.29 26.38
CA TYR A 11 14.79 -10.96 26.99
C TYR A 11 13.74 -10.05 26.37
N PRO A 12 12.94 -9.33 27.17
CA PRO A 12 12.05 -8.31 26.66
C PRO A 12 12.87 -7.17 26.05
N VAL A 13 12.63 -6.91 24.77
CA VAL A 13 13.23 -5.78 24.05
C VAL A 13 12.22 -4.65 24.00
N VAL A 14 12.65 -3.43 24.27
CA VAL A 14 11.84 -2.20 24.20
C VAL A 14 12.49 -1.19 23.25
N GLU A 15 11.68 -0.43 22.51
CA GLU A 15 12.15 0.67 21.68
C GLU A 15 12.69 1.80 22.56
N ALA A 16 13.74 2.47 22.09
CA ALA A 16 14.33 3.61 22.78
C ALA A 16 13.29 4.68 23.11
N GLY A 17 13.42 5.31 24.28
CA GLY A 17 12.61 6.45 24.74
C GLY A 17 12.80 7.70 23.86
N ARG A 18 11.94 8.72 24.04
CA ARG A 18 12.08 9.96 23.27
C ARG A 18 13.28 10.71 23.85
N MET A 19 14.29 10.97 23.03
CA MET A 19 15.52 11.65 23.47
C MET A 19 15.49 13.12 23.04
N ASP A 20 15.83 14.04 23.94
CA ASP A 20 15.89 15.47 23.63
C ASP A 20 17.00 15.75 22.59
N ALA A 21 16.64 16.44 21.50
CA ALA A 21 17.58 16.85 20.46
C ALA A 21 18.60 17.90 20.96
N LYS A 22 18.24 18.74 21.93
CA LYS A 22 19.13 19.78 22.47
C LYS A 22 20.29 19.18 23.27
N ALA A 23 20.04 18.09 24.00
CA ALA A 23 21.07 17.37 24.75
C ALA A 23 22.10 16.65 23.85
N ARG A 24 21.87 16.58 22.53
CA ARG A 24 22.76 15.96 21.54
C ARG A 24 23.71 16.96 20.85
N HIS A 25 23.51 18.26 21.04
CA HIS A 25 24.27 19.26 20.29
C HIS A 25 25.69 19.44 20.86
N GLY A 26 26.72 19.38 20.00
CA GLY A 26 28.12 19.65 20.37
C GLY A 26 28.86 18.52 21.11
N VAL A 27 28.17 17.44 21.49
CA VAL A 27 28.77 16.27 22.15
C VAL A 27 28.91 15.18 21.10
N GLY A 28 30.14 14.89 20.65
CA GLY A 28 30.42 13.94 19.56
C GLY A 28 29.66 12.60 19.63
N LYS A 29 29.55 11.92 18.48
CA LYS A 29 28.81 10.65 18.36
C LYS A 29 29.75 9.48 18.64
N SER A 30 29.51 8.74 19.71
CA SER A 30 30.08 7.41 19.96
C SER A 30 28.98 6.44 20.37
N ASP A 31 29.16 5.15 20.06
CA ASP A 31 28.16 4.11 20.36
C ASP A 31 27.95 3.91 21.87
N GLU A 32 28.99 4.12 22.69
CA GLU A 32 28.90 4.06 24.14
C GLU A 32 28.01 5.19 24.71
N LEU A 33 28.23 6.42 24.24
CA LEU A 33 27.42 7.57 24.62
C LEU A 33 25.96 7.40 24.16
N ASP A 34 25.74 6.86 22.97
CA ASP A 34 24.40 6.59 22.46
C ASP A 34 23.68 5.52 23.29
N SER A 35 24.36 4.41 23.59
CA SER A 35 23.83 3.31 24.41
C SER A 35 23.41 3.79 25.81
N ARG A 36 24.27 4.55 26.49
CA ARG A 36 23.97 5.12 27.81
C ARG A 36 22.75 6.05 27.75
N ARG A 37 22.65 6.89 26.72
CA ARG A 37 21.53 7.83 26.58
C ARG A 37 20.22 7.12 26.25
N ILE A 38 20.25 6.09 25.40
CA ILE A 38 19.09 5.25 25.11
C ILE A 38 18.60 4.60 26.41
N ALA A 39 19.49 3.97 27.18
CA ALA A 39 19.15 3.37 28.47
C ALA A 39 18.57 4.40 29.46
N ALA A 40 19.20 5.57 29.58
CA ALA A 40 18.73 6.65 30.45
C ALA A 40 17.36 7.22 30.04
N SER A 41 17.01 7.16 28.75
CA SER A 41 15.69 7.61 28.27
C SER A 41 14.54 6.66 28.61
N VAL A 42 14.86 5.39 28.92
CA VAL A 42 13.88 4.34 29.21
C VAL A 42 13.82 4.05 30.71
N LEU A 43 14.94 4.17 31.43
CA LEU A 43 15.05 3.93 32.86
C LEU A 43 13.97 4.60 33.74
N PRO A 44 13.50 5.84 33.48
CA PRO A 44 12.49 6.48 34.32
C PRO A 44 11.04 6.12 33.96
N LEU A 45 10.81 5.28 32.94
CA LEU A 45 9.47 4.90 32.50
C LEU A 45 8.93 3.72 33.29
N ASP A 46 7.64 3.78 33.64
CA ASP A 46 6.91 2.64 34.18
C ASP A 46 6.68 1.58 33.07
N ALA A 47 6.41 0.33 33.48
CA ALA A 47 6.32 -0.81 32.55
C ALA A 47 5.21 -0.64 31.48
N ASP A 48 4.14 0.06 31.82
CA ASP A 48 3.02 0.39 30.93
C ASP A 48 3.34 1.55 29.96
N GLN A 49 4.39 2.33 30.25
CA GLN A 49 4.90 3.41 29.40
C GLN A 49 5.99 2.93 28.43
N LEU A 50 6.47 1.69 28.58
CA LEU A 50 7.47 1.10 27.69
C LEU A 50 6.93 0.91 26.28
N ARG A 51 7.74 1.31 25.30
CA ARG A 51 7.41 1.11 23.88
C ARG A 51 7.89 -0.27 23.45
N TRP A 52 6.97 -1.16 23.15
CA TRP A 52 7.32 -2.48 22.66
C TRP A 52 7.65 -2.42 21.16
N PRO A 53 8.76 -3.05 20.71
CA PRO A 53 9.14 -3.11 19.32
C PRO A 53 7.99 -3.63 18.53
N ARG A 54 7.60 -2.87 17.52
CA ARG A 54 6.51 -3.28 16.63
C ARG A 54 6.94 -4.58 15.95
N HIS A 55 6.48 -5.72 16.50
CA HIS A 55 6.89 -7.01 15.99
C HIS A 55 6.52 -7.13 14.52
N GLY A 56 7.48 -7.64 13.77
CA GLY A 56 7.36 -7.91 12.36
C GLY A 56 6.49 -9.13 12.09
N GLU A 57 5.41 -9.36 12.85
CA GLU A 57 4.63 -10.59 12.81
C GLU A 57 3.12 -10.34 12.93
N GLY A 58 2.31 -11.34 12.58
CA GLY A 58 0.85 -11.32 12.72
C GLY A 58 0.14 -10.25 11.88
N VAL A 59 -0.95 -9.70 12.42
CA VAL A 59 -1.86 -8.74 11.76
C VAL A 59 -1.12 -7.55 11.16
N ARG A 60 -0.12 -6.99 11.85
CA ARG A 60 0.62 -5.82 11.36
C ARG A 60 1.45 -6.11 10.11
N GLN A 61 2.02 -7.31 9.96
CA GLN A 61 2.69 -7.66 8.70
C GLN A 61 1.70 -7.92 7.58
N ALA A 62 0.59 -8.60 7.88
CA ALA A 62 -0.45 -8.81 6.88
C ALA A 62 -0.94 -7.47 6.33
N LEU A 63 -1.19 -6.48 7.20
CA LEU A 63 -1.53 -5.11 6.81
C LEU A 63 -0.43 -4.46 5.95
N ARG A 64 0.84 -4.60 6.32
CA ARG A 64 1.95 -4.04 5.51
C ARG A 64 2.01 -4.62 4.11
N VAL A 65 1.86 -5.94 3.97
CA VAL A 65 1.83 -6.64 2.68
C VAL A 65 0.65 -6.14 1.84
N LEU A 66 -0.54 -6.05 2.45
CA LEU A 66 -1.74 -5.61 1.75
C LEU A 66 -1.67 -4.14 1.31
N LEU A 67 -1.09 -3.26 2.14
CA LEU A 67 -0.88 -1.85 1.77
C LEU A 67 0.11 -1.72 0.60
N SER A 68 1.23 -2.44 0.64
CA SER A 68 2.18 -2.46 -0.49
C SER A 68 1.55 -3.01 -1.77
N ALA A 69 0.72 -4.06 -1.67
CA ALA A 69 -0.03 -4.57 -2.80
C ALA A 69 -1.03 -3.53 -3.34
N ARG A 70 -1.75 -2.83 -2.45
CA ARG A 70 -2.71 -1.79 -2.81
C ARG A 70 -2.06 -0.65 -3.59
N ASP A 71 -0.90 -0.20 -3.17
CA ASP A 71 -0.15 0.86 -3.85
C ASP A 71 0.28 0.43 -5.26
N ALA A 72 0.75 -0.82 -5.39
CA ALA A 72 1.13 -1.39 -6.68
C ALA A 72 -0.08 -1.50 -7.63
N MET A 73 -1.19 -2.06 -7.15
CA MET A 73 -2.43 -2.22 -7.92
C MET A 73 -3.05 -0.86 -8.32
N SER A 74 -3.05 0.12 -7.41
CA SER A 74 -3.56 1.48 -7.68
C SER A 74 -2.74 2.20 -8.75
N THR A 75 -1.41 2.05 -8.67
CA THR A 75 -0.49 2.57 -9.68
C THR A 75 -0.74 1.92 -11.03
N GLU A 76 -0.88 0.59 -11.04
CA GLU A 76 -1.16 -0.15 -12.26
C GLU A 76 -2.51 0.21 -12.88
N ARG A 77 -3.56 0.34 -12.05
CA ARG A 77 -4.91 0.72 -12.52
C ARG A 77 -4.88 2.09 -13.18
N THR A 78 -4.22 3.05 -12.55
CA THR A 78 -4.05 4.40 -13.12
C THR A 78 -3.33 4.35 -14.45
N ARG A 79 -2.25 3.56 -14.56
CA ARG A 79 -1.52 3.37 -15.82
C ARG A 79 -2.41 2.77 -16.89
N ALA A 80 -3.15 1.70 -16.58
CA ALA A 80 -4.03 1.02 -17.53
C ALA A 80 -5.17 1.94 -18.03
N ILE A 81 -5.80 2.72 -17.15
CA ILE A 81 -6.83 3.70 -17.52
C ILE A 81 -6.26 4.77 -18.45
N ASN A 82 -5.08 5.30 -18.15
CA ASN A 82 -4.44 6.32 -18.98
C ASN A 82 -4.06 5.76 -20.36
N SER A 83 -3.49 4.55 -20.42
CA SER A 83 -3.20 3.86 -21.68
C SER A 83 -4.45 3.61 -22.51
N LEU A 84 -5.53 3.13 -21.89
CA LEU A 84 -6.80 2.90 -22.57
C LEU A 84 -7.38 4.22 -23.12
N THR A 85 -7.43 5.25 -22.27
CA THR A 85 -7.94 6.58 -22.63
C THR A 85 -7.14 7.20 -23.78
N ALA A 86 -5.82 7.06 -23.77
CA ALA A 86 -4.97 7.53 -24.86
C ALA A 86 -5.27 6.78 -26.17
N LEU A 87 -5.36 5.45 -26.11
CA LEU A 87 -5.64 4.61 -27.28
C LEU A 87 -6.96 4.99 -27.97
N VAL A 88 -8.05 5.09 -27.20
CA VAL A 88 -9.37 5.43 -27.75
C VAL A 88 -9.52 6.91 -28.14
N ARG A 89 -8.58 7.78 -27.74
CA ARG A 89 -8.49 9.16 -28.22
C ARG A 89 -7.74 9.27 -29.54
N THR A 90 -6.71 8.43 -29.73
CA THR A 90 -5.88 8.43 -30.93
C THR A 90 -6.56 7.71 -32.08
N ILE A 91 -7.28 6.62 -31.79
CA ILE A 91 -7.96 5.80 -32.79
C ILE A 91 -9.45 5.85 -32.51
N ASP A 92 -10.23 6.27 -33.51
CA ASP A 92 -11.69 6.29 -33.39
C ASP A 92 -12.24 4.86 -33.40
N LEU A 93 -12.53 4.34 -32.20
CA LEU A 93 -13.11 3.02 -31.98
C LEU A 93 -14.62 3.08 -31.65
N GLY A 94 -15.24 4.27 -31.79
CA GLY A 94 -16.65 4.51 -31.51
C GLY A 94 -16.98 4.90 -30.06
N ILE A 95 -16.00 5.37 -29.29
CA ILE A 95 -16.17 5.87 -27.91
C ILE A 95 -15.83 7.35 -27.85
N ASP A 96 -16.71 8.18 -27.27
CA ASP A 96 -16.37 9.57 -26.96
C ASP A 96 -15.41 9.63 -25.77
N ALA A 97 -14.13 9.78 -26.07
CA ALA A 97 -13.05 9.88 -25.10
C ALA A 97 -12.57 11.32 -24.86
N ARG A 98 -13.35 12.36 -25.20
CA ARG A 98 -12.94 13.77 -24.93
C ARG A 98 -12.80 14.09 -23.44
N LYS A 99 -13.45 13.31 -22.59
CA LYS A 99 -13.31 13.33 -21.11
C LYS A 99 -12.63 12.05 -20.63
N SER A 100 -12.41 11.93 -19.33
CA SER A 100 -11.98 10.65 -18.74
C SER A 100 -13.05 9.59 -18.97
N LEU A 101 -12.64 8.36 -19.24
CA LEU A 101 -13.56 7.24 -19.43
C LEU A 101 -14.35 6.95 -18.15
N THR A 102 -15.65 6.73 -18.29
CA THR A 102 -16.51 6.28 -17.19
C THR A 102 -16.35 4.77 -16.97
N SER A 103 -16.77 4.27 -15.80
CA SER A 103 -16.80 2.84 -15.52
C SER A 103 -17.64 2.08 -16.56
N ASP A 104 -18.80 2.62 -16.93
CA ASP A 104 -19.69 2.03 -17.95
C ASP A 104 -19.01 1.91 -19.33
N GLN A 105 -18.23 2.92 -19.73
CA GLN A 105 -17.47 2.88 -20.98
C GLN A 105 -16.35 1.82 -20.92
N VAL A 106 -15.66 1.68 -19.78
CA VAL A 106 -14.66 0.64 -19.59
C VAL A 106 -15.31 -0.76 -19.68
N ASP A 107 -16.47 -0.93 -19.04
CA ASP A 107 -17.26 -2.17 -19.11
C ASP A 107 -17.72 -2.49 -20.54
N GLU A 108 -18.18 -1.49 -21.28
CA GLU A 108 -18.57 -1.63 -22.67
C GLU A 108 -17.40 -2.11 -23.53
N ILE A 109 -16.23 -1.45 -23.41
CA ILE A 109 -15.01 -1.79 -24.15
C ILE A 109 -14.58 -3.22 -23.84
N ALA A 110 -14.59 -3.62 -22.56
CA ALA A 110 -14.19 -4.96 -22.14
C ALA A 110 -15.07 -6.08 -22.75
N LYS A 111 -16.31 -5.75 -23.14
CA LYS A 111 -17.32 -6.66 -23.71
C LYS A 111 -17.39 -6.61 -25.24
N TRP A 112 -16.56 -5.80 -25.90
CA TRP A 112 -16.54 -5.75 -27.36
C TRP A 112 -16.27 -7.14 -27.97
N ARG A 113 -17.01 -7.42 -29.04
CA ARG A 113 -16.87 -8.64 -29.84
C ARG A 113 -16.02 -8.35 -31.07
N THR A 114 -15.42 -9.40 -31.63
CA THR A 114 -14.71 -9.34 -32.91
C THR A 114 -15.62 -8.77 -34.00
N ARG A 115 -15.08 -7.85 -34.80
CA ARG A 115 -15.72 -7.23 -35.96
C ARG A 115 -14.87 -7.51 -37.20
N ASN A 116 -15.48 -7.43 -38.38
CA ASN A 116 -14.74 -7.45 -39.63
C ASN A 116 -14.22 -6.02 -39.89
N GLU A 117 -12.97 -5.79 -39.49
CA GLU A 117 -12.28 -4.51 -39.55
C GLU A 117 -10.91 -4.71 -40.22
N ASP A 118 -10.30 -3.62 -40.70
CA ASP A 118 -8.92 -3.65 -41.17
C ASP A 118 -7.95 -3.98 -40.01
N VAL A 119 -6.77 -4.49 -40.34
CA VAL A 119 -5.81 -5.06 -39.38
C VAL A 119 -5.39 -4.07 -38.29
N ASP A 120 -5.29 -2.78 -38.63
CA ASP A 120 -4.94 -1.72 -37.69
C ASP A 120 -6.05 -1.50 -36.65
N LEU A 121 -7.30 -1.37 -37.08
CA LEU A 121 -8.47 -1.20 -36.22
C LEU A 121 -8.73 -2.45 -35.37
N SER A 122 -8.61 -3.65 -35.95
CA SER A 122 -8.78 -4.89 -35.19
C SER A 122 -7.74 -5.01 -34.08
N THR A 123 -6.47 -4.68 -34.37
CA THR A 123 -5.38 -4.68 -33.39
C THR A 123 -5.62 -3.66 -32.27
N ALA A 124 -6.04 -2.44 -32.62
CA ALA A 124 -6.36 -1.41 -31.64
C ALA A 124 -7.54 -1.82 -30.74
N ARG A 125 -8.55 -2.47 -31.30
CA ARG A 125 -9.71 -2.97 -30.55
C ARG A 125 -9.33 -4.08 -29.58
N GLU A 126 -8.50 -5.03 -30.00
CA GLU A 126 -8.00 -6.10 -29.13
C GLU A 126 -7.20 -5.55 -27.94
N GLU A 127 -6.32 -4.57 -28.20
CA GLU A 127 -5.54 -3.93 -27.15
C GLU A 127 -6.42 -3.12 -26.19
N ALA A 128 -7.43 -2.41 -26.71
CA ALA A 128 -8.43 -1.71 -25.89
C ALA A 128 -9.20 -2.68 -24.98
N ILE A 129 -9.65 -3.82 -25.52
CA ILE A 129 -10.32 -4.88 -24.75
C ILE A 129 -9.40 -5.40 -23.64
N ARG A 130 -8.13 -5.67 -23.96
CA ARG A 130 -7.14 -6.18 -22.99
C ARG A 130 -6.93 -5.20 -21.83
N LEU A 131 -6.75 -3.91 -22.14
CA LEU A 131 -6.58 -2.86 -21.13
C LEU A 131 -7.83 -2.69 -20.27
N ALA A 132 -9.02 -2.66 -20.88
CA ALA A 132 -10.28 -2.54 -20.16
C ALA A 132 -10.50 -3.71 -19.19
N LYS A 133 -10.27 -4.95 -19.64
CA LYS A 133 -10.32 -6.14 -18.76
C LYS A 133 -9.34 -6.05 -17.60
N ARG A 134 -8.12 -5.52 -17.83
CA ARG A 134 -7.13 -5.33 -16.75
C ARG A 134 -7.60 -4.30 -15.73
N VAL A 135 -8.22 -3.21 -16.17
CA VAL A 135 -8.81 -2.21 -15.26
C VAL A 135 -9.90 -2.82 -14.39
N LEU A 136 -10.80 -3.61 -14.98
CA LEU A 136 -11.87 -4.28 -14.22
C LEU A 136 -11.32 -5.27 -13.19
N ALA A 137 -10.37 -6.12 -13.59
CA ALA A 137 -9.72 -7.04 -12.66
C ALA A 137 -9.02 -6.31 -11.50
N LEU A 138 -8.35 -5.19 -11.77
CA LEU A 138 -7.71 -4.38 -10.72
C LEU A 138 -8.72 -3.70 -9.80
N ASN A 139 -9.94 -3.39 -10.26
CA ASN A 139 -11.00 -2.88 -9.39
C ASN A 139 -11.45 -3.97 -8.41
N ASP A 140 -11.66 -5.19 -8.91
CA ASP A 140 -12.06 -6.35 -8.07
C ASP A 140 -10.95 -6.70 -7.06
N ASP A 141 -9.69 -6.70 -7.50
CA ASP A 141 -8.54 -6.94 -6.62
C ASP A 141 -8.41 -5.87 -5.54
N LEU A 142 -8.64 -4.59 -5.89
CA LEU A 142 -8.58 -3.47 -4.94
C LEU A 142 -9.73 -3.49 -3.93
N GLN A 143 -10.91 -3.97 -4.33
CA GLN A 143 -12.03 -4.18 -3.42
C GLN A 143 -11.74 -5.33 -2.47
N THR A 144 -11.30 -6.49 -3.00
CA THR A 144 -10.90 -7.65 -2.20
C THR A 144 -9.82 -7.28 -1.18
N ASN A 145 -8.83 -6.50 -1.61
CA ASN A 145 -7.78 -5.98 -0.75
C ASN A 145 -8.30 -5.05 0.35
N HIS A 146 -9.24 -4.16 0.00
CA HIS A 146 -9.89 -3.27 0.97
C HIS A 146 -10.64 -4.08 2.04
N ASP A 147 -11.45 -5.05 1.62
CA ASP A 147 -12.23 -5.87 2.55
C ASP A 147 -11.31 -6.63 3.51
N ARG A 148 -10.18 -7.16 3.00
CA ARG A 148 -9.19 -7.85 3.84
C ARG A 148 -8.45 -6.90 4.78
N LEU A 149 -8.18 -5.66 4.37
CA LEU A 149 -7.61 -4.64 5.25
C LEU A 149 -8.58 -4.34 6.40
N THR A 150 -9.87 -4.15 6.10
CA THR A 150 -10.91 -3.90 7.11
C THR A 150 -11.01 -5.04 8.11
N GLU A 151 -11.11 -6.29 7.64
CA GLU A 151 -11.17 -7.49 8.51
C GLU A 151 -9.97 -7.56 9.48
N LEU A 152 -8.77 -7.25 9.00
CA LEU A 152 -7.57 -7.25 9.83
C LEU A 152 -7.53 -6.11 10.83
N VAL A 153 -8.10 -4.94 10.50
CA VAL A 153 -8.21 -3.82 11.44
C VAL A 153 -9.24 -4.13 12.52
N GLU A 154 -10.41 -4.66 12.14
CA GLU A 154 -11.47 -5.11 13.07
C GLU A 154 -10.96 -6.18 14.04
N ALA A 155 -10.13 -7.11 13.57
CA ALA A 155 -9.51 -8.15 14.40
C ALA A 155 -8.34 -7.65 15.27
N SER A 156 -8.06 -6.34 15.27
CA SER A 156 -6.92 -5.74 15.98
C SER A 156 -7.36 -4.77 17.08
N PRO A 157 -6.46 -4.41 18.03
CA PRO A 157 -6.74 -3.35 19.00
C PRO A 157 -7.03 -1.97 18.37
N ALA A 158 -6.80 -1.82 17.06
CA ALA A 158 -7.09 -0.61 16.30
C ALA A 158 -8.52 -0.56 15.74
N ALA A 159 -9.38 -1.55 16.02
CA ALA A 159 -10.78 -1.54 15.61
C ALA A 159 -11.53 -0.22 15.88
N PRO A 160 -11.33 0.47 17.03
CA PRO A 160 -11.99 1.76 17.28
C PRO A 160 -11.67 2.86 16.26
N LEU A 161 -10.58 2.73 15.49
CA LEU A 161 -10.22 3.69 14.45
C LEU A 161 -11.14 3.63 13.22
N LEU A 162 -11.93 2.57 13.06
CA LEU A 162 -12.90 2.47 11.96
C LEU A 162 -14.11 3.39 12.16
N ASP A 163 -14.37 3.77 13.41
CA ASP A 163 -15.45 4.66 13.80
C ASP A 163 -15.02 6.14 13.84
N GLU A 164 -13.74 6.43 13.59
CA GLU A 164 -13.24 7.81 13.51
C GLU A 164 -13.66 8.48 12.18
N PRO A 165 -14.07 9.76 12.22
CA PRO A 165 -14.63 10.49 11.06
C PRO A 165 -13.60 10.86 9.97
#